data_AF-A0A920JK33-F1
#
_entry.id   AF-A0A920JK33-F1
#
_cell.length_a   1.000
_cell.length_b   1.000
_cell.length_c   1.000
_cell.angle_alpha   90.00
_cell.angle_beta   90.00
_cell.angle_gamma   90.00
#
_symmetry.space_group_name_H-M   'P 1'
#
loop_
_entity.id
_entity.type
_entity.pdbx_description
1 polymer ?
#
loop_
_entity_poly.entity_id
_entity_poly.type
_entity_poly.pdbx_seq_one_letter_code
_entity_poly.pdbx_strand_id
1 'polypeptide(L)'
;MKFKGLLHYQLNQEVRVKVKPGISDNFFDSECVSCGACVQACPTGSLIKKSVEDKGMPNKTVLTTCAYCGVGCSFKAEIKDKEVVRMVPYKGGSANKGHSCIKGRFVWGFMQIIKIGSKDH
;
A
#
# COMPACT_ATOMS: atom_id res chain seq x y z
N MET A 1 11.06 14.33 -1.43
CA MET A 1 10.06 14.75 -2.44
C MET A 1 10.46 16.10 -2.97
N LYS A 2 10.51 16.30 -4.29
CA LYS A 2 10.89 17.58 -4.91
C LYS A 2 9.64 18.21 -5.51
N PHE A 3 9.28 19.42 -5.08
CA PHE A 3 8.20 20.22 -5.66
C PHE A 3 8.79 21.44 -6.36
N LYS A 4 8.44 21.64 -7.63
CA LYS A 4 8.81 22.80 -8.45
C LYS A 4 7.55 23.65 -8.67
N GLY A 5 7.63 24.94 -8.38
CA GLY A 5 6.73 25.96 -8.92
C GLY A 5 5.96 26.77 -7.87
N LEU A 6 6.44 28.00 -7.64
CA LEU A 6 5.69 29.12 -7.08
C LEU A 6 5.70 30.21 -8.16
N LEU A 7 4.57 30.45 -8.82
CA LEU A 7 4.30 31.67 -9.57
C LEU A 7 2.80 32.00 -9.43
N HIS A 8 2.54 33.17 -8.85
CA HIS A 8 1.23 33.81 -8.73
C HIS A 8 0.95 34.65 -10.00
N TYR A 9 -0.18 34.42 -10.67
CA TYR A 9 -0.94 35.45 -11.41
C TYR A 9 -2.37 34.94 -11.68
N GLN A 10 -3.38 35.75 -11.35
CA GLN A 10 -4.81 35.42 -11.44
C GLN A 10 -5.30 35.42 -12.90
N LEU A 11 -6.10 34.41 -13.28
CA LEU A 11 -7.31 34.44 -14.14
C LEU A 11 -7.68 32.99 -14.52
N ASN A 12 -8.97 32.64 -14.39
CA ASN A 12 -9.62 31.32 -14.51
C ASN A 12 -9.59 30.48 -13.21
N GLN A 13 -10.76 30.34 -12.56
CA GLN A 13 -10.95 29.47 -11.40
C GLN A 13 -10.86 28.00 -11.85
N GLU A 14 -9.65 27.49 -12.03
CA GLU A 14 -9.41 26.06 -11.90
C GLU A 14 -9.79 25.65 -10.48
N VAL A 15 -10.87 24.90 -10.33
CA VAL A 15 -11.21 24.26 -9.05
C VAL A 15 -10.14 23.21 -8.78
N ARG A 16 -9.04 23.64 -8.14
CA ARG A 16 -7.95 22.76 -7.73
C ARG A 16 -8.33 22.05 -6.45
N VAL A 17 -8.92 20.87 -6.59
CA VAL A 17 -9.14 19.95 -5.47
C VAL A 17 -7.85 19.19 -5.19
N LYS A 18 -7.35 19.28 -3.96
CA LYS A 18 -6.17 18.52 -3.50
C LYS A 18 -6.60 17.48 -2.49
N VAL A 19 -6.18 16.23 -2.69
CA VAL A 19 -6.35 15.16 -1.72
C VAL A 19 -5.12 15.14 -0.81
N LYS A 20 -5.33 15.37 0.49
CA LYS A 20 -4.28 15.36 1.52
C LYS A 20 -4.75 14.60 2.76
N PRO A 21 -3.84 14.06 3.58
CA PRO A 21 -4.22 13.43 4.83
C PRO A 21 -4.56 14.50 5.88
N GLY A 22 -5.79 14.48 6.38
CA GLY A 22 -6.26 15.44 7.38
C GLY A 22 -6.59 16.83 6.82
N ILE A 23 -6.89 17.78 7.73
CA ILE A 23 -7.30 19.15 7.40
C ILE A 23 -6.08 20.09 7.27
N SER A 24 -4.99 19.79 7.97
CA SER A 24 -3.76 20.59 7.97
C SER A 24 -3.14 20.71 6.58
N ASP A 25 -2.44 21.81 6.30
CA ASP A 25 -1.76 22.00 5.01
C ASP A 25 -0.47 21.18 4.89
N ASN A 26 0.21 20.96 6.01
CA ASN A 26 1.40 20.11 6.05
C ASN A 26 1.06 18.70 6.54
N PHE A 27 1.83 17.75 6.02
CA PHE A 27 1.75 16.35 6.44
C PHE A 27 2.13 16.16 7.92
N PHE A 28 3.17 16.85 8.39
CA PHE A 28 3.67 16.71 9.76
C PHE A 28 2.68 17.21 10.81
N ASP A 29 1.83 18.16 10.44
CA ASP A 29 0.80 18.73 11.30
C ASP A 29 -0.53 17.97 11.21
N SER A 30 -0.56 16.83 10.48
CA SER A 30 -1.77 16.04 10.29
C SER A 30 -1.89 14.92 11.34
N GLU A 31 -3.13 14.54 11.66
CA GLU A 31 -3.46 13.36 12.49
C GLU A 31 -3.12 12.01 11.83
N CYS A 32 -2.40 12.02 10.70
CA CYS A 32 -2.07 10.82 9.96
C CYS A 32 -1.00 9.99 10.69
N VAL A 33 -1.40 8.83 11.20
CA VAL A 33 -0.48 7.85 11.80
C VAL A 33 0.38 7.08 10.79
N SER A 34 0.42 7.52 9.52
CA SER A 34 1.26 6.95 8.46
C SER A 34 1.06 5.44 8.20
N CYS A 35 -0.17 4.93 8.37
CA CYS A 35 -0.48 3.50 8.27
C CYS A 35 -0.62 2.95 6.84
N GLY A 36 -0.65 3.82 5.82
CA GLY A 36 -0.72 3.47 4.41
C GLY A 36 -2.07 2.92 3.91
N ALA A 37 -3.15 3.05 4.68
CA ALA A 37 -4.47 2.57 4.28
C ALA A 37 -5.01 3.28 3.02
N CYS A 38 -4.71 4.57 2.85
CA CYS A 38 -5.09 5.35 1.67
C CYS A 38 -4.46 4.80 0.38
N VAL A 39 -3.20 4.35 0.43
CA VAL A 39 -2.50 3.73 -0.71
C VAL A 39 -3.17 2.43 -1.13
N GLN A 40 -3.69 1.65 -0.17
CA GLN A 40 -4.44 0.43 -0.45
C GLN A 40 -5.82 0.73 -1.06
N ALA A 41 -6.49 1.76 -0.57
CA ALA A 41 -7.85 2.10 -0.99
C ALA A 41 -7.88 2.85 -2.34
N CYS A 42 -6.77 3.45 -2.76
CA CYS A 42 -6.69 4.25 -3.97
C CYS A 42 -7.05 3.42 -5.22
N PRO A 43 -8.17 3.71 -5.90
CA PRO A 43 -8.63 2.93 -7.04
C PRO A 43 -7.94 3.33 -8.35
N THR A 44 -7.42 4.55 -8.42
CA THR A 44 -6.85 5.15 -9.64
C THR A 44 -5.35 4.95 -9.79
N GLY A 45 -4.66 4.51 -8.74
CA GLY A 45 -3.20 4.51 -8.72
C GLY A 45 -2.57 5.90 -8.58
N SER A 46 -3.31 6.92 -8.16
CA SER A 46 -2.73 8.21 -7.76
C SER A 46 -1.83 8.06 -6.52
N LEU A 47 -2.11 7.05 -5.69
CA LEU A 47 -1.26 6.60 -4.59
C LEU A 47 -0.88 5.15 -4.87
N ILE A 48 0.42 4.89 -5.09
CA ILE A 48 0.94 3.54 -5.30
C ILE A 48 2.07 3.24 -4.32
N LYS A 49 2.29 1.95 -4.08
CA LYS A 49 3.42 1.49 -3.26
C LYS A 49 4.68 1.64 -4.09
N LYS A 50 5.72 2.22 -3.50
CA LYS A 50 7.02 2.38 -4.13
C LYS A 50 7.58 1.06 -4.70
N SER A 51 7.34 -0.06 -4.01
CA SER A 51 7.78 -1.38 -4.50
C SER A 51 7.16 -1.77 -5.85
N VAL A 52 5.99 -1.23 -6.22
CA VAL A 52 5.39 -1.42 -7.56
C VAL A 52 6.09 -0.55 -8.59
N GLU A 53 6.53 0.65 -8.22
CA GLU A 53 7.34 1.51 -9.10
C GLU A 53 8.72 0.87 -9.34
N ASP A 54 9.35 0.40 -8.27
CA ASP A 54 10.72 -0.14 -8.29
C ASP A 54 10.78 -1.51 -8.99
N LYS A 55 9.80 -2.40 -8.74
CA LYS A 55 9.80 -3.78 -9.27
C LYS A 55 8.87 -3.97 -10.46
N GLY A 56 7.92 -3.07 -10.67
CA GLY A 56 6.86 -3.16 -11.67
C GLY A 56 5.62 -3.92 -11.20
N MET A 57 4.65 -4.05 -12.11
CA MET A 57 3.38 -4.75 -11.85
C MET A 57 3.59 -6.25 -11.56
N PRO A 58 2.88 -6.81 -10.56
CA PRO A 58 2.94 -8.23 -10.26
C PRO A 58 2.27 -9.08 -11.34
N ASN A 59 2.79 -10.29 -11.57
CA ASN A 59 2.25 -11.27 -12.53
C ASN A 59 1.64 -12.50 -11.85
N LYS A 60 1.83 -12.67 -10.53
CA LYS A 60 1.30 -13.78 -9.75
C LYS A 60 0.73 -13.29 -8.43
N THR A 61 -0.31 -13.95 -7.95
CA THR A 61 -0.88 -13.71 -6.63
C THR A 61 -1.01 -15.02 -5.87
N VAL A 62 -0.60 -15.04 -4.60
CA VAL A 62 -0.73 -16.20 -3.70
C VAL A 62 -1.45 -15.77 -2.43
N LEU A 63 -2.48 -16.51 -2.01
CA LEU A 63 -3.10 -16.30 -0.71
C LEU A 63 -2.18 -16.86 0.39
N THR A 64 -1.96 -16.07 1.43
CA THR A 64 -1.05 -16.41 2.53
C THR A 64 -1.51 -15.76 3.84
N THR A 65 -0.90 -16.18 4.93
CA THR A 65 -1.15 -15.66 6.27
C THR A 65 -0.04 -14.67 6.64
N CYS A 66 -0.40 -13.59 7.33
CA CYS A 66 0.55 -12.62 7.83
C CYS A 66 1.56 -13.29 8.76
N ALA A 67 2.82 -13.26 8.38
CA ALA A 67 3.89 -13.83 9.19
C ALA A 67 4.31 -12.93 10.37
N TYR A 68 3.83 -11.69 10.44
CA TYR A 68 4.37 -10.69 11.37
C TYR A 68 3.80 -10.83 12.78
N CYS A 69 2.52 -11.23 12.90
CA CYS A 69 1.84 -11.33 14.18
C CYS A 69 1.00 -12.60 14.24
N GLY A 70 0.68 -13.07 15.44
CA GLY A 70 -0.10 -14.29 15.67
C GLY A 70 -1.60 -14.19 15.38
N VAL A 71 -2.11 -13.04 14.92
CA VAL A 71 -3.55 -12.83 14.66
C VAL A 71 -4.08 -13.69 13.50
N GLY A 72 -3.20 -14.09 12.58
CA GLY A 72 -3.59 -14.91 11.43
C GLY A 72 -4.27 -14.12 10.30
N CYS A 73 -3.97 -12.81 10.17
CA CYS A 73 -4.51 -11.96 9.10
C CYS A 73 -4.23 -12.56 7.71
N SER A 74 -5.24 -12.67 6.85
CA SER A 74 -5.09 -13.20 5.49
C SER A 74 -4.68 -12.10 4.50
N PHE A 75 -3.76 -12.44 3.60
CA PHE A 75 -3.22 -11.54 2.58
C PHE A 75 -3.12 -12.24 1.21
N LYS A 76 -3.21 -11.44 0.16
CA LYS A 76 -2.72 -11.74 -1.18
C LYS A 76 -1.28 -11.22 -1.27
N ALA A 77 -0.33 -12.13 -1.35
CA ALA A 77 1.04 -11.83 -1.73
C ALA A 77 1.10 -11.70 -3.25
N GLU A 78 1.28 -10.48 -3.73
CA GLU A 78 1.45 -10.20 -5.15
C GLU A 78 2.95 -10.20 -5.49
N ILE A 79 3.30 -11.04 -6.45
CA ILE A 79 4.65 -11.46 -6.78
C ILE A 79 4.92 -11.07 -8.24
N LYS A 80 6.16 -10.66 -8.49
CA LYS A 80 6.72 -10.57 -9.82
C LYS A 80 7.99 -11.39 -9.84
N ASP A 81 8.08 -12.28 -10.82
CA ASP A 81 9.19 -13.23 -10.97
C ASP A 81 9.35 -14.10 -9.71
N LYS A 82 10.35 -13.81 -8.86
CA LYS A 82 10.61 -14.53 -7.61
C LYS A 82 10.49 -13.64 -6.37
N GLU A 83 10.03 -12.41 -6.53
CA GLU A 83 9.99 -11.43 -5.46
C GLU A 83 8.58 -10.94 -5.14
N VAL A 84 8.31 -10.79 -3.85
CA VAL A 84 7.09 -10.14 -3.39
C VAL A 84 7.18 -8.64 -3.73
N VAL A 85 6.24 -8.18 -4.56
CA VAL A 85 6.08 -6.77 -4.89
C VAL A 85 5.25 -6.09 -3.80
N ARG A 86 4.12 -6.68 -3.41
CA ARG A 86 3.29 -6.12 -2.35
C ARG A 86 2.37 -7.13 -1.68
N MET A 87 2.05 -6.87 -0.40
CA MET A 87 0.97 -7.58 0.30
C MET A 87 -0.31 -6.76 0.27
N VAL A 88 -1.42 -7.39 -0.13
CA VAL A 88 -2.76 -6.79 -0.15
C VAL A 88 -3.65 -7.58 0.82
N PRO A 89 -4.28 -6.97 1.83
CA PRO A 89 -5.12 -7.73 2.76
C PRO A 89 -6.31 -8.35 2.02
N TYR A 90 -6.60 -9.60 2.34
CA TYR A 90 -7.67 -10.34 1.70
C TYR A 90 -9.01 -10.07 2.39
N LYS A 91 -9.99 -9.54 1.63
CA LYS A 91 -11.34 -9.23 2.15
C LYS A 91 -12.06 -10.45 2.72
N GLY A 92 -11.81 -11.65 2.16
CA GLY A 92 -12.39 -12.90 2.66
C GLY A 92 -11.66 -13.51 3.86
N GLY A 93 -10.64 -12.84 4.42
CA GLY A 93 -9.94 -13.33 5.60
C GLY A 93 -10.82 -13.23 6.86
N SER A 94 -10.92 -14.31 7.62
CA SER A 94 -11.73 -14.36 8.85
C SER A 94 -11.23 -13.39 9.92
N ALA A 95 -9.91 -13.37 10.14
CA ALA A 95 -9.27 -12.59 11.21
C ALA A 95 -9.28 -11.08 10.93
N ASN A 96 -9.04 -10.67 9.68
CA ASN A 96 -8.80 -9.28 9.34
C ASN A 96 -9.84 -8.65 8.41
N LYS A 97 -10.70 -9.43 7.74
CA LYS A 97 -11.79 -8.95 6.89
C LYS A 97 -11.37 -7.86 5.89
N GLY A 98 -10.16 -7.98 5.32
CA GLY A 98 -9.59 -6.99 4.39
C GLY A 98 -8.88 -5.78 5.03
N HIS A 99 -8.83 -5.71 6.35
CA HIS A 99 -7.99 -4.76 7.08
C HIS A 99 -6.59 -5.32 7.34
N SER A 100 -5.66 -4.44 7.69
CA SER A 100 -4.32 -4.83 8.08
C SER A 100 -3.63 -3.70 8.85
N CYS A 101 -2.61 -4.05 9.63
CA CYS A 101 -1.70 -3.07 10.23
C CYS A 101 -0.58 -2.71 9.25
N ILE A 102 0.17 -1.65 9.59
CA ILE A 102 1.34 -1.20 8.81
C ILE A 102 2.39 -2.33 8.66
N LYS A 103 2.56 -3.15 9.70
CA LYS A 103 3.54 -4.24 9.72
C LYS A 103 3.25 -5.30 8.66
N GLY A 104 1.99 -5.73 8.55
CA GLY A 104 1.57 -6.64 7.49
C GLY A 104 1.59 -6.01 6.09
N ARG A 105 1.42 -4.67 5.99
CA ARG A 105 1.41 -3.92 4.73
C ARG A 105 2.77 -3.47 4.21
N PHE A 106 3.86 -3.60 4.97
CA PHE A 106 5.15 -3.09 4.50
C PHE A 106 6.38 -3.91 4.96
N VAL A 107 6.28 -4.73 6.01
CA VAL A 107 7.46 -5.35 6.66
C VAL A 107 7.70 -6.80 6.20
N TRP A 108 7.04 -7.25 5.13
CA TRP A 108 7.27 -8.61 4.58
C TRP A 108 8.68 -8.79 4.01
N GLY A 109 9.35 -7.72 3.55
CA GLY A 109 10.69 -7.82 2.97
C GLY A 109 11.78 -8.19 3.99
N PHE A 110 11.56 -7.87 5.26
CA PHE A 110 12.48 -8.21 6.35
C PHE A 110 12.32 -9.67 6.84
N MET A 111 11.15 -10.25 6.62
CA MET A 111 10.84 -11.62 7.01
C MET A 111 10.81 -12.49 5.77
N GLN A 112 11.85 -13.30 5.57
CA GLN A 112 11.96 -14.28 4.47
C GLN A 112 10.93 -15.42 4.54
N ILE A 113 9.76 -15.18 5.14
CA ILE A 113 8.78 -16.20 5.54
C ILE A 113 7.78 -16.52 4.42
N ILE A 114 7.75 -15.74 3.32
CA ILE A 114 7.00 -16.19 2.15
C ILE A 114 7.85 -17.23 1.41
N LYS A 115 7.87 -18.46 1.93
CA LYS A 115 8.12 -19.63 1.09
C LYS A 115 7.03 -19.59 0.02
N ILE A 116 7.39 -19.19 -1.20
CA ILE A 116 6.53 -19.29 -2.38
C ILE A 116 6.44 -20.79 -2.68
N GLY A 117 5.70 -21.51 -1.84
CA GLY A 117 5.54 -22.95 -1.89
C GLY A 117 4.58 -23.32 -3.00
N SER A 118 5.12 -24.04 -3.98
CA SER A 118 4.40 -24.93 -4.88
C SER A 118 3.38 -25.78 -4.12
N LYS A 119 2.09 -25.61 -4.43
CA LYS A 119 1.12 -26.70 -4.33
C LYS A 119 0.18 -26.59 -5.52
N ASP A 120 0.68 -27.11 -6.65
CA ASP A 120 -0.16 -27.87 -7.56
C ASP A 120 -0.52 -29.16 -6.80
N HIS A 121 -1.73 -29.22 -6.26
CA HIS A 121 -2.41 -30.47 -5.95
C HIS A 121 -3.83 -30.34 -6.48
#